data_AF-A0A8H7PYV5-F1
#
_entry.id   AF-A0A8H7PYV5-F1
#
_cell.length_a   1.000
_cell.length_b   1.000
_cell.length_c   1.000
_cell.angle_alpha   90.00
_cell.angle_beta   90.00
_cell.angle_gamma   90.00
#
_symmetry.space_group_name_H-M   'P 1'
#
loop_
_entity.id
_entity.type
_entity.pdbx_description
1 polymer ?
#
loop_
_entity_poly.entity_id
_entity_poly.type
_entity_poly.pdbx_seq_one_letter_code
_entity_poly.pdbx_strand_id
1 'polypeptide(L)'
;MQRHNLFIITGGNRGFGLAIANALKAIVDSGHLTTLILVGRDSTSLEQAATSLTGSQLKCFCIGNAELDNADTVDNVVLSGIRKLVEQIQAPSPITNVCLINNAGTTGDLSKKASAYNSAEIKQYYDVNIVSFVSLVSGFIKLFREPSPSDESAFPPDLTIVNISSLLAVQAFPNWGLYASGKAARDMFLKVVAAEEKDNYVKTLSYAPGPLDNEMQTQVRATLGDAEQKKIYDSMADEGKLVKMEESAKKLLKLVFSSDYETQHGTSTEDIAAGPVMTRAGIEARPRLALMTIIGGFWGFTIGSYLGGKQTAYQYLAENAHKLPTTVRGWYFYHKTKNYKVMLGGIKRGVRMGIPTAAICLAYGGMEAALDDTRKEADIFNSITAGMGTGVLFSAMRLYCGIVTGGLNDLHRVVSGDTPSYVNWLKGAASDSRSSPSTT
;
A
#
# COMPACT_ATOMS: atom_id res chain seq x y z
N MET A 1 32.99 -22.78 -6.19
CA MET A 1 33.55 -21.41 -6.31
C MET A 1 32.86 -20.53 -5.30
N GLN A 2 33.61 -19.65 -4.63
CA GLN A 2 33.03 -18.68 -3.70
C GLN A 2 32.19 -17.67 -4.50
N ARG A 3 30.95 -17.38 -4.10
CA ARG A 3 30.18 -16.32 -4.79
C ARG A 3 30.81 -14.97 -4.49
N HIS A 4 30.86 -14.11 -5.50
CA HIS A 4 31.41 -12.76 -5.40
C HIS A 4 30.30 -11.73 -5.67
N ASN A 5 30.02 -10.91 -4.66
CA ASN A 5 29.07 -9.80 -4.75
C ASN A 5 29.82 -8.48 -5.00
N LEU A 6 29.38 -7.73 -6.01
CA LEU A 6 29.87 -6.40 -6.30
C LEU A 6 28.80 -5.35 -5.95
N PHE A 7 29.14 -4.40 -5.09
CA PHE A 7 28.29 -3.26 -4.76
C PHE A 7 28.90 -1.97 -5.29
N ILE A 8 28.08 -1.11 -5.88
CA ILE A 8 28.49 0.19 -6.42
C ILE A 8 27.58 1.24 -5.79
N ILE A 9 28.14 2.21 -5.06
CA ILE A 9 27.37 3.24 -4.34
C ILE A 9 27.78 4.63 -4.80
N THR A 10 26.85 5.40 -5.34
CA THR A 10 27.07 6.81 -5.66
C THR A 10 26.87 7.70 -4.43
N GLY A 11 27.72 8.72 -4.26
CA GLY A 11 27.72 9.56 -3.06
C GLY A 11 28.13 8.78 -1.80
N GLY A 12 29.06 7.84 -1.94
CA GLY A 12 29.48 6.92 -0.89
C GLY A 12 30.40 7.49 0.20
N ASN A 13 30.81 8.76 0.09
CA ASN A 13 31.74 9.40 1.02
C ASN A 13 31.08 10.11 2.21
N ARG A 14 29.77 10.37 2.18
CA ARG A 14 29.05 11.07 3.26
C ARG A 14 27.58 10.69 3.35
N GLY A 15 26.93 11.12 4.43
CA GLY A 15 25.49 10.98 4.65
C GLY A 15 25.01 9.54 4.51
N PHE A 16 23.88 9.35 3.83
CA PHE A 16 23.23 8.04 3.72
C PHE A 16 24.06 7.03 2.92
N GLY A 17 24.80 7.45 1.89
CA GLY A 17 25.65 6.56 1.10
C GLY A 17 26.76 5.90 1.93
N LEU A 18 27.41 6.69 2.80
CA LEU A 18 28.41 6.17 3.73
C LEU A 18 27.78 5.25 4.81
N ALA A 19 26.58 5.59 5.29
CA ALA A 19 25.84 4.74 6.24
C ALA A 19 25.49 3.37 5.64
N ILE A 20 25.09 3.33 4.36
CA ILE A 20 24.87 2.07 3.62
C ILE A 20 26.16 1.27 3.52
N ALA A 21 27.28 1.90 3.16
CA ALA A 21 28.58 1.24 3.06
C ALA A 21 29.03 0.62 4.40
N ASN A 22 28.85 1.34 5.51
CA ASN A 22 29.15 0.85 6.86
C ASN A 22 28.22 -0.30 7.28
N ALA A 23 26.92 -0.20 6.99
CA ALA A 23 25.98 -1.27 7.25
C ALA A 23 26.31 -2.53 6.43
N LEU A 24 26.76 -2.37 5.19
CA LEU A 24 27.21 -3.48 4.34
C LEU A 24 28.41 -4.17 4.98
N LYS A 25 29.43 -3.42 5.40
CA LYS A 25 30.60 -3.98 6.11
C LYS A 25 30.22 -4.83 7.32
N ALA A 26 29.17 -4.45 8.05
CA ALA A 26 28.72 -5.17 9.25
C ALA A 26 28.00 -6.49 8.95
N ILE A 27 27.48 -6.68 7.72
CA ILE A 27 26.65 -7.84 7.33
C ILE A 27 27.42 -8.82 6.44
N VAL A 28 28.56 -8.41 5.88
CA VAL A 28 29.39 -9.31 5.06
C VAL A 28 29.91 -10.47 5.91
N ASP A 29 29.46 -11.68 5.56
CA ASP A 29 29.84 -12.94 6.21
C ASP A 29 31.03 -13.63 5.53
N SER A 30 31.71 -14.47 6.31
CA SER A 30 32.92 -15.23 5.92
C SER A 30 32.80 -16.17 4.72
N GLY A 31 31.58 -16.40 4.23
CA GLY A 31 31.31 -17.28 3.10
C GLY A 31 31.46 -16.62 1.72
N HIS A 32 31.43 -15.29 1.60
CA HIS A 32 31.36 -14.60 0.30
C HIS A 32 32.36 -13.47 0.16
N LEU A 33 33.07 -13.41 -0.97
CA LEU A 33 33.93 -12.27 -1.28
C LEU A 33 33.02 -11.09 -1.66
N THR A 34 33.18 -9.95 -1.01
CA THR A 34 32.42 -8.74 -1.35
C THR A 34 33.36 -7.64 -1.80
N THR A 35 33.07 -7.04 -2.95
CA THR A 35 33.74 -5.82 -3.40
C THR A 35 32.76 -4.66 -3.36
N LEU A 36 33.22 -3.51 -2.86
CA LEU A 36 32.48 -2.26 -2.82
C LEU A 36 33.22 -1.21 -3.65
N ILE A 37 32.52 -0.52 -4.54
CA ILE A 37 33.02 0.62 -5.30
C ILE A 37 32.26 1.86 -4.84
N LEU A 38 32.96 2.84 -4.27
CA LEU A 38 32.40 4.14 -3.91
C LEU A 38 32.64 5.14 -5.03
N VAL A 39 31.59 5.83 -5.46
CA VAL A 39 31.66 6.85 -6.52
C VAL A 39 31.33 8.22 -5.94
N GLY A 40 32.12 9.23 -6.27
CA GLY A 40 31.84 10.61 -5.88
C GLY A 40 32.86 11.63 -6.38
N ARG A 41 32.66 12.89 -5.96
CA ARG A 41 33.45 14.04 -6.44
C ARG A 41 34.80 14.15 -5.73
N ASP A 42 34.80 14.11 -4.40
CA ASP A 42 35.99 14.32 -3.59
C ASP A 42 36.74 13.01 -3.38
N SER A 43 37.84 12.86 -4.13
CA SER A 43 38.72 11.70 -4.09
C SER A 43 39.33 11.47 -2.70
N THR A 44 39.65 12.54 -1.96
CA THR A 44 40.34 12.42 -0.67
C THR A 44 39.40 11.81 0.39
N SER A 45 38.18 12.32 0.52
CA SER A 45 37.21 11.74 1.46
C SER A 45 36.74 10.34 1.05
N LEU A 46 36.68 10.05 -0.26
CA LEU A 46 36.40 8.71 -0.77
C LEU A 46 37.49 7.70 -0.40
N GLU A 47 38.76 8.07 -0.56
CA GLU A 47 39.89 7.20 -0.20
C GLU A 47 39.93 6.92 1.31
N GLN A 48 39.66 7.94 2.13
CA GLN A 48 39.53 7.77 3.59
C GLN A 48 38.38 6.81 3.94
N ALA A 49 37.20 7.00 3.34
CA ALA A 49 36.07 6.11 3.53
C ALA A 49 36.39 4.67 3.08
N ALA A 50 36.96 4.49 1.89
CA ALA A 50 37.33 3.20 1.34
C ALA A 50 38.36 2.47 2.21
N THR A 51 39.35 3.19 2.73
CA THR A 51 40.35 2.64 3.66
C THR A 51 39.68 2.17 4.96
N SER A 52 38.77 2.96 5.52
CA SER A 52 38.04 2.59 6.75
C SER A 52 37.12 1.39 6.56
N LEU A 53 36.60 1.20 5.35
CA LEU A 53 35.66 0.12 5.01
C LEU A 53 36.37 -1.19 4.66
N THR A 54 37.58 -1.11 4.13
CA THR A 54 38.37 -2.28 3.73
C THR A 54 38.67 -3.17 4.95
N GLY A 55 38.45 -4.47 4.77
CA GLY A 55 38.70 -5.49 5.79
C GLY A 55 39.09 -6.82 5.17
N SER A 56 39.08 -7.89 5.96
CA SER A 56 39.47 -9.23 5.51
C SER A 56 38.54 -9.81 4.43
N GLN A 57 37.27 -9.39 4.39
CA GLN A 57 36.23 -9.95 3.50
C GLN A 57 35.56 -8.93 2.57
N LEU A 58 35.75 -7.63 2.86
CA LEU A 58 35.27 -6.53 2.05
C LEU A 58 36.46 -5.77 1.47
N LYS A 59 36.62 -5.81 0.14
CA LYS A 59 37.56 -4.94 -0.57
C LYS A 59 36.82 -3.69 -1.03
N CYS A 60 37.32 -2.50 -0.69
CA CYS A 60 36.71 -1.25 -1.11
C CYS A 60 37.62 -0.51 -2.10
N PHE A 61 37.06 -0.10 -3.23
CA PHE A 61 37.68 0.77 -4.22
C PHE A 61 36.90 2.08 -4.32
N CYS A 62 37.51 3.09 -4.92
CA CYS A 62 36.86 4.38 -5.15
C CYS A 62 37.07 4.86 -6.59
N ILE A 63 36.05 5.54 -7.12
CA ILE A 63 36.10 6.30 -8.36
C ILE A 63 35.83 7.76 -7.99
N GLY A 64 36.91 8.54 -7.93
CA GLY A 64 36.88 9.97 -7.66
C GLY A 64 36.64 10.81 -8.92
N ASN A 65 36.58 12.14 -8.76
CA ASN A 65 36.33 13.11 -9.84
C ASN A 65 35.06 12.80 -10.65
N ALA A 66 34.09 12.12 -10.05
CA ALA A 66 32.82 11.77 -10.68
C ALA A 66 31.79 12.87 -10.40
N GLU A 67 31.88 13.95 -11.17
CA GLU A 67 30.85 14.97 -11.21
C GLU A 67 29.66 14.45 -12.03
N LEU A 68 28.53 14.24 -11.35
CA LEU A 68 27.33 13.71 -11.98
C LEU A 68 26.53 14.82 -12.68
N ASP A 69 27.16 15.87 -13.19
CA ASP A 69 26.49 17.05 -13.76
C ASP A 69 26.34 16.98 -15.29
N ASN A 70 26.90 15.95 -15.93
CA ASN A 70 26.74 15.69 -17.36
C ASN A 70 26.85 14.19 -17.66
N ALA A 71 26.25 13.76 -18.77
CA ALA A 71 26.27 12.35 -19.22
C ALA A 71 27.68 11.88 -19.60
N ASP A 72 28.49 12.75 -20.21
CA ASP A 72 29.83 12.40 -20.67
C ASP A 72 30.75 11.98 -19.52
N THR A 73 30.61 12.61 -18.34
CA THR A 73 31.39 12.27 -17.15
C THR A 73 30.96 10.92 -16.58
N VAL A 74 29.66 10.60 -16.64
CA VAL A 74 29.17 9.28 -16.27
C VAL A 74 29.80 8.20 -17.16
N ASP A 75 29.82 8.41 -18.47
CA ASP A 75 30.38 7.44 -19.41
C ASP A 75 31.90 7.33 -19.30
N ASN A 76 32.60 8.48 -19.36
CA ASN A 76 34.05 8.53 -19.46
C ASN A 76 34.77 8.29 -18.12
N VAL A 77 34.14 8.58 -16.99
CA VAL A 77 34.76 8.43 -15.66
C VAL A 77 34.13 7.28 -14.89
N VAL A 78 32.82 7.30 -14.69
CA VAL A 78 32.16 6.33 -13.80
C VAL A 78 32.09 4.94 -14.45
N LEU A 79 31.49 4.82 -15.63
CA LEU A 79 31.33 3.54 -16.31
C LEU A 79 32.67 2.97 -16.78
N SER A 80 33.57 3.81 -17.30
CA SER A 80 34.93 3.38 -17.66
C SER A 80 35.73 2.90 -16.44
N GLY A 81 35.59 3.58 -15.29
CA GLY A 81 36.21 3.20 -14.02
C GLY A 81 35.64 1.88 -13.49
N ILE A 82 34.32 1.70 -13.54
CA ILE A 82 33.66 0.44 -13.17
C ILE A 82 34.17 -0.70 -14.06
N ARG A 83 34.23 -0.50 -15.38
CA ARG A 83 34.74 -1.51 -16.33
C ARG A 83 36.16 -1.97 -15.96
N LYS A 84 37.08 -1.01 -15.79
CA LYS A 84 38.48 -1.31 -15.42
C LYS A 84 38.58 -2.06 -14.10
N LEU A 85 37.78 -1.68 -13.10
CA LEU A 85 37.78 -2.36 -11.80
C LEU A 85 37.18 -3.77 -11.93
N VAL A 86 36.08 -3.94 -12.66
CA VAL A 86 35.46 -5.26 -12.90
C VAL A 86 36.45 -6.22 -13.56
N GLU A 87 37.17 -5.78 -14.58
CA GLU A 87 38.24 -6.56 -15.25
C GLU A 87 39.35 -6.99 -14.28
N GLN A 88 39.75 -6.10 -13.36
CA GLN A 88 40.73 -6.43 -12.31
C GLN A 88 40.17 -7.40 -11.26
N ILE A 89 38.87 -7.32 -10.98
CA ILE A 89 38.19 -8.09 -9.94
C ILE A 89 37.84 -9.51 -10.38
N GLN A 90 37.58 -9.75 -11.68
CA GLN A 90 37.18 -11.07 -12.20
C GLN A 90 38.29 -12.14 -12.13
N ALA A 91 39.56 -11.74 -11.96
CA ALA A 91 40.73 -12.63 -12.00
C ALA A 91 40.82 -13.74 -10.91
N PRO A 92 40.17 -13.67 -9.72
CA PRO A 92 40.17 -14.75 -8.73
C PRO A 92 38.83 -15.47 -8.52
N SER A 93 37.69 -14.92 -8.95
CA SER A 93 36.35 -15.52 -8.77
C SER A 93 35.31 -14.85 -9.69
N PRO A 94 34.34 -15.59 -10.26
CA PRO A 94 33.28 -14.98 -11.05
C PRO A 94 32.36 -14.12 -10.18
N ILE A 95 32.06 -12.91 -10.67
CA ILE A 95 31.05 -12.02 -10.09
C ILE A 95 29.68 -12.63 -10.39
N THR A 96 28.92 -12.98 -9.35
CA THR A 96 27.60 -13.61 -9.51
C THR A 96 26.46 -12.63 -9.29
N ASN A 97 26.69 -11.58 -8.48
CA ASN A 97 25.69 -10.55 -8.20
C ASN A 97 26.32 -9.17 -8.28
N VAL A 98 25.63 -8.22 -8.91
CA VAL A 98 26.02 -6.82 -8.94
C VAL A 98 24.86 -5.94 -8.48
N CYS A 99 25.11 -5.11 -7.47
CA CYS A 99 24.13 -4.17 -6.93
C CYS A 99 24.59 -2.72 -7.14
N LEU A 100 23.87 -1.97 -7.95
CA LEU A 100 24.04 -0.53 -8.12
C LEU A 100 23.10 0.23 -7.19
N ILE A 101 23.63 1.08 -6.32
CA ILE A 101 22.87 1.94 -5.40
C ILE A 101 23.04 3.41 -5.81
N ASN A 102 22.01 3.94 -6.45
CA ASN A 102 21.92 5.31 -6.90
C ASN A 102 21.44 6.22 -5.75
N ASN A 103 22.38 6.66 -4.92
CA ASN A 103 22.13 7.51 -3.75
C ASN A 103 22.43 9.00 -4.02
N ALA A 104 23.39 9.32 -4.89
CA ALA A 104 23.73 10.70 -5.18
C ALA A 104 22.54 11.49 -5.76
N GLY A 105 22.38 12.72 -5.27
CA GLY A 105 21.34 13.67 -5.71
C GLY A 105 21.37 14.96 -4.90
N THR A 106 20.64 15.96 -5.36
CA THR A 106 20.51 17.28 -4.71
C THR A 106 19.05 17.62 -4.47
N THR A 107 18.76 18.51 -3.53
CA THR A 107 17.40 19.00 -3.27
C THR A 107 16.95 20.11 -4.21
N GLY A 108 17.89 20.74 -4.92
CA GLY A 108 17.67 22.02 -5.57
C GLY A 108 17.47 23.15 -4.56
N ASP A 109 17.01 24.31 -5.05
CA ASP A 109 16.68 25.47 -4.22
C ASP A 109 15.24 25.38 -3.70
N LEU A 110 15.10 25.01 -2.43
CA LEU A 110 13.82 24.84 -1.74
C LEU A 110 13.16 26.15 -1.31
N SER A 111 13.83 27.29 -1.49
CA SER A 111 13.23 28.61 -1.22
C SER A 111 12.28 29.04 -2.33
N LYS A 112 12.43 28.47 -3.54
CA LYS A 112 11.69 28.86 -4.75
C LYS A 112 10.47 27.98 -5.01
N LYS A 113 9.37 28.62 -5.41
CA LYS A 113 8.19 27.95 -5.96
C LYS A 113 8.41 27.63 -7.44
N ALA A 114 7.56 26.74 -7.99
CA ALA A 114 7.65 26.32 -9.40
C ALA A 114 7.65 27.48 -10.41
N SER A 115 6.92 28.56 -10.13
CA SER A 115 6.84 29.74 -11.00
C SER A 115 8.10 30.62 -10.99
N ALA A 116 9.00 30.43 -10.02
CA ALA A 116 10.21 31.23 -9.87
C ALA A 116 11.42 30.59 -10.55
N TYR A 117 11.23 29.44 -11.22
CA TYR A 117 12.35 28.72 -11.78
C TYR A 117 12.88 29.33 -13.08
N ASN A 118 14.21 29.33 -13.26
CA ASN A 118 14.85 29.71 -14.52
C ASN A 118 15.38 28.49 -15.30
N SER A 119 15.64 28.67 -16.61
CA SER A 119 16.06 27.55 -17.48
C SER A 119 17.41 26.94 -17.08
N ALA A 120 18.37 27.75 -16.63
CA ALA A 120 19.69 27.29 -16.26
C ALA A 120 19.66 26.38 -15.02
N GLU A 121 18.93 26.78 -13.98
CA GLU A 121 18.80 25.95 -12.77
C GLU A 121 17.95 24.69 -13.01
N ILE A 122 16.93 24.77 -13.86
CA ILE A 122 16.14 23.60 -14.28
C ILE A 122 17.07 22.58 -14.96
N LYS A 123 17.85 23.04 -15.94
CA LYS A 123 18.80 22.19 -16.67
C LYS A 123 19.82 21.58 -15.72
N GLN A 124 20.49 22.40 -14.91
CA GLN A 124 21.50 21.93 -13.96
C GLN A 124 20.93 20.89 -12.98
N TYR A 125 19.73 21.12 -12.46
CA TYR A 125 19.08 20.17 -11.55
C TYR A 125 18.80 18.83 -12.24
N TYR A 126 18.23 18.86 -13.45
CA TYR A 126 17.88 17.66 -14.19
C TYR A 126 19.10 16.92 -14.73
N ASP A 127 20.15 17.62 -15.13
CA ASP A 127 21.41 17.00 -15.52
C ASP A 127 21.96 16.16 -14.36
N VAL A 128 21.95 16.72 -13.15
CA VAL A 128 22.45 16.04 -11.95
C VAL A 128 21.56 14.90 -11.47
N ASN A 129 20.24 15.10 -11.43
CA ASN A 129 19.35 14.15 -10.76
C ASN A 129 18.68 13.14 -11.70
N ILE A 130 18.57 13.45 -13.00
CA ILE A 130 17.92 12.59 -13.99
C ILE A 130 18.91 12.13 -15.05
N VAL A 131 19.55 13.04 -15.78
CA VAL A 131 20.39 12.66 -16.93
C VAL A 131 21.51 11.74 -16.49
N SER A 132 22.27 12.12 -15.46
CA SER A 132 23.36 11.28 -14.94
C SER A 132 22.86 9.92 -14.42
N PHE A 133 21.66 9.88 -13.81
CA PHE A 133 21.05 8.65 -13.31
C PHE A 133 20.63 7.71 -14.43
N VAL A 134 19.95 8.24 -15.45
CA VAL A 134 19.52 7.48 -16.63
C VAL A 134 20.75 6.96 -17.37
N SER A 135 21.75 7.82 -17.63
CA SER A 135 23.02 7.41 -18.25
C SER A 135 23.71 6.31 -17.45
N LEU A 136 23.80 6.45 -16.12
CA LEU A 136 24.46 5.47 -15.27
C LEU A 136 23.73 4.13 -15.26
N VAL A 137 22.41 4.13 -15.12
CA VAL A 137 21.61 2.90 -15.11
C VAL A 137 21.65 2.20 -16.47
N SER A 138 21.42 2.93 -17.57
CA SER A 138 21.48 2.37 -18.92
C SER A 138 22.86 1.81 -19.25
N GLY A 139 23.93 2.56 -18.93
CA GLY A 139 25.29 2.12 -19.16
C GLY A 139 25.73 0.98 -18.24
N PHE A 140 25.22 0.93 -17.00
CA PHE A 140 25.44 -0.18 -16.08
C PHE A 140 24.82 -1.47 -16.60
N ILE A 141 23.56 -1.44 -17.06
CA ILE A 141 22.90 -2.60 -17.67
C ILE A 141 23.70 -3.06 -18.89
N LYS A 142 24.04 -2.12 -19.79
CA LYS A 142 24.85 -2.38 -20.99
C LYS A 142 26.18 -3.06 -20.64
N LEU A 143 26.89 -2.56 -19.63
CA LEU A 143 28.20 -3.07 -19.21
C LEU A 143 28.19 -4.54 -18.77
N PHE A 144 27.10 -5.00 -18.16
CA PHE A 144 26.96 -6.37 -17.66
C PHE A 144 26.07 -7.29 -18.52
N ARG A 145 25.43 -6.75 -19.57
CA ARG A 145 24.55 -7.51 -20.47
C ARG A 145 25.13 -7.67 -21.88
N GLU A 146 25.91 -6.71 -22.37
CA GLU A 146 26.58 -6.90 -23.66
C GLU A 146 27.76 -7.88 -23.52
N PRO A 147 27.85 -8.91 -24.38
CA PRO A 147 28.97 -9.83 -24.36
C PRO A 147 30.29 -9.07 -24.59
N SER A 148 31.25 -9.24 -23.69
CA SER A 148 32.62 -8.81 -24.00
C SER A 148 33.16 -9.70 -25.13
N PRO A 149 33.86 -9.14 -26.14
CA PRO A 149 34.50 -9.94 -27.20
C PRO A 149 35.46 -11.02 -26.66
N SER A 150 35.88 -10.90 -25.41
CA SER A 150 36.80 -11.81 -24.71
C SER A 150 36.13 -12.90 -23.89
N ASP A 151 34.79 -12.93 -23.78
CA ASP A 151 34.10 -13.70 -22.74
C ASP A 151 32.90 -14.51 -23.28
N GLU A 152 33.19 -15.52 -24.10
CA GLU A 152 32.20 -16.44 -24.69
C GLU A 152 31.53 -17.39 -23.69
N SER A 153 31.96 -17.43 -22.42
CA SER A 153 31.53 -18.46 -21.45
C SER A 153 30.99 -17.96 -20.10
N ALA A 154 31.02 -16.65 -19.83
CA ALA A 154 30.55 -16.12 -18.55
C ALA A 154 29.02 -16.01 -18.55
N PHE A 155 28.36 -16.75 -17.65
CA PHE A 155 26.96 -16.51 -17.31
C PHE A 155 26.85 -15.08 -16.75
N PRO A 156 25.99 -14.21 -17.29
CA PRO A 156 25.95 -12.82 -16.85
C PRO A 156 25.42 -12.75 -15.40
N PRO A 157 25.93 -11.82 -14.57
CA PRO A 157 25.54 -11.76 -13.16
C PRO A 157 24.07 -11.31 -13.00
N ASP A 158 23.49 -11.67 -11.85
CA ASP A 158 22.22 -11.11 -11.40
C ASP A 158 22.43 -9.63 -11.07
N LEU A 159 21.55 -8.76 -11.57
CA LEU A 159 21.66 -7.33 -11.38
C LEU A 159 20.59 -6.84 -10.41
N THR A 160 20.99 -6.00 -9.46
CA THR A 160 20.07 -5.27 -8.59
C THR A 160 20.35 -3.77 -8.72
N ILE A 161 19.32 -2.99 -9.05
CA ILE A 161 19.42 -1.55 -9.24
C ILE A 161 18.51 -0.86 -8.23
N VAL A 162 19.14 -0.20 -7.26
CA VAL A 162 18.46 0.56 -6.21
C VAL A 162 18.49 2.04 -6.54
N ASN A 163 17.32 2.69 -6.53
CA ASN A 163 17.18 4.14 -6.50
C ASN A 163 16.81 4.58 -5.09
N ILE A 164 17.58 5.50 -4.51
CA ILE A 164 17.17 6.16 -3.27
C ILE A 164 16.11 7.22 -3.62
N SER A 165 14.85 6.87 -3.39
CA SER A 165 13.66 7.68 -3.66
C SER A 165 13.23 8.50 -2.44
N SER A 166 12.00 9.00 -2.42
CA SER A 166 11.39 9.81 -1.36
C SER A 166 9.87 9.73 -1.43
N LEU A 167 9.17 10.05 -0.34
CA LEU A 167 7.72 10.28 -0.35
C LEU A 167 7.31 11.31 -1.42
N LEU A 168 8.20 12.27 -1.70
CA LEU A 168 8.02 13.30 -2.72
C LEU A 168 7.97 12.76 -4.16
N ALA A 169 8.28 11.49 -4.40
CA ALA A 169 8.09 10.84 -5.69
C ALA A 169 6.60 10.58 -6.01
N VAL A 170 5.75 10.50 -4.98
CA VAL A 170 4.32 10.14 -5.12
C VAL A 170 3.38 11.19 -4.55
N GLN A 171 3.88 12.13 -3.73
CA GLN A 171 3.08 13.19 -3.12
C GLN A 171 3.69 14.56 -3.39
N ALA A 172 2.86 15.51 -3.84
CA ALA A 172 3.27 16.88 -4.10
C ALA A 172 3.15 17.77 -2.86
N PHE A 173 4.18 18.58 -2.62
CA PHE A 173 4.19 19.63 -1.60
C PHE A 173 4.74 20.94 -2.20
N PRO A 174 4.31 22.12 -1.69
CA PRO A 174 4.86 23.41 -2.12
C PRO A 174 6.40 23.45 -2.03
N ASN A 175 7.04 24.22 -2.91
CA ASN A 175 8.50 24.42 -2.94
C ASN A 175 9.37 23.19 -3.29
N TRP A 176 8.79 22.00 -3.49
CA TRP A 176 9.51 20.79 -3.89
C TRP A 176 9.47 20.49 -5.39
N GLY A 177 9.19 21.48 -6.25
CA GLY A 177 8.88 21.26 -7.66
C GLY A 177 9.92 20.39 -8.40
N LEU A 178 11.19 20.81 -8.40
CA LEU A 178 12.28 20.08 -9.05
C LEU A 178 12.59 18.75 -8.35
N TYR A 179 12.56 18.73 -7.02
CA TYR A 179 12.86 17.53 -6.25
C TYR A 179 11.84 16.42 -6.47
N ALA A 180 10.55 16.75 -6.32
CA ALA A 180 9.44 15.81 -6.52
C ALA A 180 9.41 15.29 -7.96
N SER A 181 9.55 16.18 -8.97
CA SER A 181 9.59 15.76 -10.37
C SER A 181 10.79 14.85 -10.66
N GLY A 182 11.97 15.17 -10.12
CA GLY A 182 13.16 14.36 -10.25
C GLY A 182 13.01 12.96 -9.65
N LYS A 183 12.48 12.87 -8.42
CA LYS A 183 12.25 11.58 -7.76
C LYS A 183 11.18 10.75 -8.46
N ALA A 184 10.08 11.36 -8.89
CA ALA A 184 9.03 10.70 -9.65
C ALA A 184 9.56 10.16 -11.00
N ALA A 185 10.37 10.94 -11.71
CA ALA A 185 10.97 10.53 -12.98
C ALA A 185 11.92 9.32 -12.80
N ARG A 186 12.76 9.33 -11.76
CA ARG A 186 13.67 8.22 -11.45
C ARG A 186 12.91 6.94 -11.10
N ASP A 187 11.83 7.05 -10.32
CA ASP A 187 10.99 5.91 -9.97
C ASP A 187 10.28 5.33 -11.19
N MET A 188 9.75 6.18 -12.07
CA MET A 188 9.14 5.72 -13.31
C MET A 188 10.18 5.05 -14.22
N PHE A 189 11.38 5.62 -14.33
CA PHE A 189 12.44 5.03 -15.15
C PHE A 189 12.82 3.62 -14.68
N LEU A 190 12.98 3.39 -13.36
CA LEU A 190 13.24 2.02 -12.86
C LEU A 190 12.06 1.06 -13.03
N LYS A 191 10.82 1.56 -13.06
CA LYS A 191 9.66 0.72 -13.40
C LYS A 191 9.70 0.27 -14.86
N VAL A 192 10.14 1.16 -15.77
CA VAL A 192 10.35 0.81 -17.18
C VAL A 192 11.46 -0.24 -17.30
N VAL A 193 12.61 -0.02 -16.67
CA VAL A 193 13.72 -1.01 -16.65
C VAL A 193 13.26 -2.37 -16.12
N ALA A 194 12.48 -2.40 -15.03
CA ALA A 194 11.93 -3.65 -14.50
C ALA A 194 11.02 -4.38 -15.48
N ALA A 195 10.21 -3.64 -16.24
CA ALA A 195 9.30 -4.23 -17.23
C ALA A 195 10.07 -4.76 -18.45
N GLU A 196 11.13 -4.06 -18.87
CA GLU A 196 12.00 -4.45 -20.00
C GLU A 196 12.87 -5.67 -19.65
N GLU A 197 13.36 -5.76 -18.42
CA GLU A 197 14.36 -6.75 -18.00
C GLU A 197 13.78 -7.94 -17.20
N LYS A 198 12.46 -8.16 -17.28
CA LYS A 198 11.74 -9.17 -16.48
C LYS A 198 12.31 -10.58 -16.62
N ASP A 199 12.77 -10.94 -17.82
CA ASP A 199 13.30 -12.27 -18.15
C ASP A 199 14.83 -12.34 -18.04
N ASN A 200 15.49 -11.24 -17.64
CA ASN A 200 16.94 -11.07 -17.66
C ASN A 200 17.55 -10.97 -16.25
N TYR A 201 16.88 -11.46 -15.20
CA TYR A 201 17.40 -11.46 -13.82
C TYR A 201 17.87 -10.07 -13.34
N VAL A 202 17.17 -9.01 -13.75
CA VAL A 202 17.40 -7.64 -13.25
C VAL A 202 16.28 -7.30 -12.27
N LYS A 203 16.67 -6.96 -11.05
CA LYS A 203 15.76 -6.47 -10.01
C LYS A 203 15.95 -4.97 -9.85
N THR A 204 14.86 -4.23 -9.78
CA THR A 204 14.90 -2.79 -9.46
C THR A 204 14.18 -2.51 -8.14
N LEU A 205 14.65 -1.52 -7.39
CA LEU A 205 14.08 -1.12 -6.11
C LEU A 205 14.14 0.40 -5.95
N SER A 206 12.98 1.05 -5.80
CA SER A 206 12.89 2.45 -5.39
C SER A 206 12.65 2.53 -3.88
N TYR A 207 13.70 2.84 -3.12
CA TYR A 207 13.66 2.85 -1.66
C TYR A 207 13.57 4.27 -1.11
N ALA A 208 12.49 4.58 -0.38
CA ALA A 208 12.36 5.84 0.36
C ALA A 208 12.91 5.68 1.79
N PRO A 209 14.02 6.35 2.15
CA PRO A 209 14.70 6.11 3.42
C PRO A 209 14.04 6.76 4.65
N GLY A 210 12.96 7.52 4.45
CA GLY A 210 12.33 8.35 5.47
C GLY A 210 13.07 9.68 5.72
N PRO A 211 12.57 10.52 6.65
CA PRO A 211 13.23 11.76 7.04
C PRO A 211 14.49 11.44 7.86
N LEU A 212 15.62 11.35 7.18
CA LEU A 212 16.90 10.99 7.78
C LEU A 212 17.46 12.12 8.64
N ASP A 213 18.06 11.79 9.78
CA ASP A 213 18.83 12.74 10.58
C ASP A 213 20.21 12.98 9.94
N ASN A 214 20.31 13.96 9.03
CA ASN A 214 21.53 14.27 8.31
C ASN A 214 21.66 15.74 7.86
N GLU A 215 22.77 16.05 7.19
CA GLU A 215 23.06 17.38 6.63
C GLU A 215 21.98 17.86 5.66
N MET A 216 21.47 16.98 4.79
CA MET A 216 20.41 17.31 3.84
C MET A 216 19.13 17.73 4.58
N GLN A 217 18.74 17.02 5.64
CA GLN A 217 17.55 17.39 6.40
C GLN A 217 17.74 18.67 7.22
N THR A 218 18.97 18.96 7.64
CA THR A 218 19.29 20.25 8.25
C THR A 218 19.15 21.39 7.24
N GLN A 219 19.60 21.18 6.00
CA GLN A 219 19.42 22.14 4.91
C GLN A 219 17.93 22.36 4.59
N VAL A 220 17.13 21.29 4.52
CA VAL A 220 15.68 21.39 4.28
C VAL A 220 15.01 22.26 5.34
N ARG A 221 15.26 22.01 6.63
CA ARG A 221 14.74 22.84 7.73
C ARG A 221 15.21 24.30 7.63
N ALA A 222 16.43 24.54 7.16
CA ALA A 222 16.95 25.89 6.99
C ALA A 222 16.27 26.65 5.83
N THR A 223 16.16 26.03 4.65
CA THR A 223 15.89 26.74 3.37
C THR A 223 14.50 26.56 2.79
N LEU A 224 13.72 25.59 3.28
CA LEU A 224 12.38 25.32 2.74
C LEU A 224 11.45 26.53 2.90
N GLY A 225 10.88 26.99 1.78
CA GLY A 225 9.97 28.13 1.74
C GLY A 225 8.52 27.82 2.14
N ASP A 226 8.17 26.55 2.33
CA ASP A 226 6.88 26.12 2.90
C ASP A 226 6.93 26.16 4.43
N ALA A 227 6.27 27.14 5.02
CA ALA A 227 6.27 27.35 6.46
C ALA A 227 5.58 26.21 7.24
N GLU A 228 4.52 25.60 6.68
CA GLU A 228 3.79 24.53 7.37
C GLU A 228 4.63 23.27 7.42
N GLN A 229 5.18 22.88 6.27
CA GLN A 229 5.98 21.67 6.19
C GLN A 229 7.34 21.83 6.90
N LYS A 230 7.93 23.03 6.87
CA LYS A 230 9.12 23.36 7.66
C LYS A 230 8.86 23.14 9.15
N LYS A 231 7.73 23.62 9.68
CA LYS A 231 7.33 23.41 11.08
C LYS A 231 7.20 21.92 11.44
N ILE A 232 6.69 21.09 10.51
CA ILE A 232 6.61 19.64 10.71
C ILE A 232 8.02 19.05 10.85
N TYR A 233 8.96 19.41 9.97
CA TYR A 233 10.33 18.91 10.04
C TYR A 233 11.09 19.40 11.28
N ASP A 234 10.85 20.64 11.72
CA ASP A 234 11.42 21.19 12.96
C ASP A 234 10.91 20.40 14.17
N SER A 235 9.59 20.20 14.29
CA SER A 235 8.99 19.38 15.36
C SER A 235 9.50 17.93 15.35
N MET A 236 9.65 17.29 14.18
CA MET A 236 10.21 15.94 14.08
C MET A 236 11.64 15.87 14.63
N ALA A 237 12.45 16.91 14.41
CA ALA A 237 13.80 16.96 14.92
C ALA A 237 13.85 17.22 16.43
N ASP A 238 13.07 18.19 16.91
CA ASP A 238 12.99 18.54 18.34
C ASP A 238 12.49 17.36 19.19
N GLU A 239 11.58 16.56 18.63
CA GLU A 239 11.02 15.37 19.26
C GLU A 239 11.88 14.11 19.06
N GLY A 240 13.00 14.18 18.36
CA GLY A 240 13.88 13.04 18.08
C GLY A 240 13.24 11.94 17.23
N LYS A 241 12.27 12.30 16.38
CA LYS A 241 11.53 11.39 15.49
C LYS A 241 12.19 11.20 14.12
N LEU A 242 13.31 11.86 13.86
CA LEU A 242 14.10 11.63 12.65
C LEU A 242 14.68 10.21 12.62
N VAL A 243 14.73 9.62 11.43
CA VAL A 243 15.22 8.26 11.24
C VAL A 243 16.75 8.26 11.26
N LYS A 244 17.34 7.42 12.11
CA LYS A 244 18.79 7.19 12.11
C LYS A 244 19.23 6.55 10.79
N MET A 245 20.30 7.07 10.20
CA MET A 245 20.79 6.62 8.90
C MET A 245 21.18 5.13 8.92
N GLU A 246 21.76 4.65 10.02
CA GLU A 246 22.18 3.26 10.18
C GLU A 246 20.99 2.30 10.15
N GLU A 247 19.89 2.66 10.79
CA GLU A 247 18.69 1.82 10.85
C GLU A 247 17.99 1.76 9.49
N SER A 248 17.89 2.89 8.79
CA SER A 248 17.36 2.91 7.42
C SER A 248 18.27 2.16 6.44
N ALA A 249 19.59 2.24 6.60
CA ALA A 249 20.56 1.51 5.78
C ALA A 249 20.49 -0.01 5.99
N LYS A 250 20.40 -0.48 7.24
CA LYS A 250 20.18 -1.91 7.56
C LYS A 250 18.88 -2.43 6.93
N LYS A 251 17.81 -1.64 7.00
CA LYS A 251 16.52 -1.99 6.38
C LYS A 251 16.63 -2.12 4.86
N LEU A 252 17.31 -1.17 4.20
CA LEU A 252 17.59 -1.25 2.76
C LEU A 252 18.36 -2.54 2.42
N LEU A 253 19.46 -2.83 3.10
CA LEU A 253 20.28 -4.01 2.81
C LEU A 253 19.51 -5.31 3.06
N LYS A 254 18.69 -5.37 4.11
CA LYS A 254 17.81 -6.52 4.34
C LYS A 254 16.88 -6.76 3.14
N LEU A 255 16.29 -5.71 2.56
CA LEU A 255 15.47 -5.85 1.36
C LEU A 255 16.29 -6.38 0.18
N VAL A 256 17.45 -5.78 -0.09
CA VAL A 256 18.37 -6.20 -1.17
C VAL A 256 18.77 -7.68 -1.05
N PHE A 257 19.10 -8.16 0.15
CA PHE A 257 19.48 -9.57 0.36
C PHE A 257 18.31 -10.54 0.42
N SER A 258 17.15 -10.11 0.94
CA SER A 258 15.99 -11.00 1.13
C SER A 258 15.36 -11.49 -0.17
N SER A 259 15.55 -10.81 -1.30
CA SER A 259 14.90 -11.12 -2.59
C SER A 259 13.35 -11.16 -2.59
N ASP A 260 12.70 -10.95 -1.44
CA ASP A 260 11.27 -11.13 -1.20
C ASP A 260 10.41 -9.88 -1.51
N TYR A 261 10.98 -8.87 -2.17
CA TYR A 261 10.21 -7.74 -2.67
C TYR A 261 9.82 -7.99 -4.12
N GLU A 262 8.52 -7.88 -4.44
CA GLU A 262 8.10 -7.74 -5.83
C GLU A 262 8.83 -6.52 -6.40
N THR A 263 9.42 -6.63 -7.60
CA THR A 263 10.04 -5.51 -8.30
C THR A 263 9.04 -4.35 -8.33
N GLN A 264 9.24 -3.35 -7.46
CA GLN A 264 8.11 -2.65 -6.85
C GLN A 264 7.36 -1.74 -7.83
N HIS A 265 6.09 -2.10 -8.08
CA HIS A 265 5.03 -1.11 -7.96
C HIS A 265 5.00 -0.67 -6.49
N GLY A 266 5.35 0.61 -6.25
CA GLY A 266 5.71 1.17 -4.94
C GLY A 266 4.86 0.68 -3.77
N THR A 267 5.51 0.15 -2.75
CA THR A 267 4.88 -0.31 -1.51
C THR A 267 5.42 0.49 -0.34
N SER A 268 4.53 1.24 0.31
CA SER A 268 4.74 1.83 1.63
C SER A 268 4.96 0.74 2.68
N THR A 269 5.67 1.08 3.74
CA THR A 269 6.29 0.15 4.70
C THR A 269 5.35 -0.55 5.70
N GLU A 270 4.10 -0.88 5.35
CA GLU A 270 3.17 -1.57 6.27
C GLU A 270 2.68 -2.97 5.83
N ASP A 271 2.90 -3.41 4.58
CA ASP A 271 2.13 -4.57 4.05
C ASP A 271 2.86 -5.92 3.88
N ILE A 272 4.11 -6.08 4.35
CA ILE A 272 4.88 -7.32 4.11
C ILE A 272 4.59 -8.38 5.18
N ALA A 273 3.43 -9.06 5.07
CA ALA A 273 3.18 -10.32 5.78
C ALA A 273 2.21 -11.28 5.06
N ALA A 274 1.69 -10.95 3.88
CA ALA A 274 0.88 -11.86 3.08
C ALA A 274 1.32 -11.75 1.62
N GLY A 275 1.24 -12.84 0.85
CA GLY A 275 1.53 -12.85 -0.58
C GLY A 275 0.68 -11.83 -1.38
N PRO A 276 0.76 -11.81 -2.72
CA PRO A 276 0.12 -10.78 -3.55
C PRO A 276 -1.33 -10.55 -3.12
N VAL A 277 -1.60 -9.39 -2.51
CA VAL A 277 -2.90 -9.08 -1.92
C VAL A 277 -3.84 -8.78 -3.09
N MET A 278 -4.83 -9.64 -3.28
CA MET A 278 -5.81 -9.47 -4.34
C MET A 278 -6.62 -8.19 -4.10
N THR A 279 -6.39 -7.18 -4.92
CA THR A 279 -7.15 -5.92 -4.88
C THR A 279 -8.30 -5.95 -5.88
N ARG A 280 -9.49 -5.50 -5.46
CA ARG A 280 -10.60 -5.21 -6.36
C ARG A 280 -10.85 -3.71 -6.38
N ALA A 281 -10.87 -3.12 -7.57
CA ALA A 281 -10.97 -1.67 -7.77
C ALA A 281 -9.92 -0.85 -6.97
N GLY A 282 -8.71 -1.39 -6.82
CA GLY A 282 -7.61 -0.76 -6.09
C GLY A 282 -7.76 -0.78 -4.56
N ILE A 283 -8.72 -1.54 -4.01
CA ILE A 283 -8.97 -1.64 -2.56
C ILE A 283 -8.76 -3.09 -2.11
N GLU A 284 -8.00 -3.26 -1.03
CA GLU A 284 -7.76 -4.56 -0.39
C GLU A 284 -9.03 -5.13 0.28
N ALA A 285 -9.05 -6.45 0.50
CA ALA A 285 -10.20 -7.16 1.04
C ALA A 285 -10.71 -6.60 2.40
N ARG A 286 -9.80 -6.29 3.34
CA ARG A 286 -10.18 -5.80 4.69
C ARG A 286 -10.85 -4.42 4.67
N PRO A 287 -10.24 -3.36 4.11
CA PRO A 287 -10.89 -2.04 4.02
C PRO A 287 -12.15 -2.09 3.15
N ARG A 288 -12.16 -2.91 2.08
CA ARG A 288 -13.34 -3.11 1.22
C ARG A 288 -14.52 -3.68 2.00
N LEU A 289 -14.29 -4.72 2.81
CA LEU A 289 -15.31 -5.35 3.62
C LEU A 289 -15.94 -4.38 4.63
N ALA A 290 -15.11 -3.57 5.30
CA ALA A 290 -15.57 -2.54 6.22
C ALA A 290 -16.42 -1.49 5.50
N LEU A 291 -15.93 -0.98 4.36
CA LEU A 291 -16.63 0.02 3.56
C LEU A 291 -17.99 -0.46 3.08
N MET A 292 -18.07 -1.68 2.52
CA MET A 292 -19.32 -2.28 2.04
C MET A 292 -20.33 -2.45 3.18
N THR A 293 -19.87 -2.87 4.35
CA THR A 293 -20.72 -3.07 5.53
C THR A 293 -21.29 -1.74 6.04
N ILE A 294 -20.47 -0.69 6.10
CA ILE A 294 -20.88 0.64 6.55
C ILE A 294 -21.89 1.26 5.57
N ILE A 295 -21.59 1.22 4.27
CA ILE A 295 -22.46 1.79 3.24
C ILE A 295 -23.81 1.04 3.20
N GLY A 296 -23.78 -0.29 3.23
CA GLY A 296 -24.99 -1.11 3.26
C GLY A 296 -25.85 -0.84 4.50
N GLY A 297 -25.22 -0.75 5.67
CA GLY A 297 -25.88 -0.41 6.92
C GLY A 297 -26.50 1.00 6.90
N PHE A 298 -25.79 1.99 6.36
CA PHE A 298 -26.27 3.36 6.24
C PHE A 298 -27.51 3.46 5.34
N TRP A 299 -27.49 2.81 4.17
CA TRP A 299 -28.64 2.79 3.27
C TRP A 299 -29.82 2.01 3.87
N GLY A 300 -29.57 0.87 4.52
CA GLY A 300 -30.59 0.10 5.23
C GLY A 300 -31.23 0.91 6.37
N PHE A 301 -30.43 1.65 7.12
CA PHE A 301 -30.90 2.55 8.18
C PHE A 301 -31.73 3.71 7.63
N THR A 302 -31.29 4.34 6.54
CA THR A 302 -31.97 5.47 5.91
C THR A 302 -33.36 5.07 5.40
N ILE A 303 -33.45 3.96 4.66
CA ILE A 303 -34.72 3.42 4.15
C ILE A 303 -35.62 2.99 5.32
N GLY A 304 -35.06 2.28 6.31
CA GLY A 304 -35.78 1.83 7.50
C GLY A 304 -36.34 3.00 8.33
N SER A 305 -35.55 4.07 8.49
CA SER A 305 -35.94 5.28 9.22
C SER A 305 -37.07 6.03 8.52
N TYR A 306 -37.00 6.16 7.19
CA TYR A 306 -38.06 6.77 6.39
C TYR A 306 -39.39 6.00 6.54
N LEU A 307 -39.36 4.68 6.34
CA LEU A 307 -40.56 3.83 6.48
C LEU A 307 -41.09 3.78 7.91
N GLY A 308 -40.21 3.82 8.91
CA GLY A 308 -40.56 3.79 10.34
C GLY A 308 -41.22 5.08 10.79
N GLY A 309 -40.65 6.21 10.38
CA GLY A 309 -41.21 7.53 10.63
C GLY A 309 -42.58 7.69 9.96
N LYS A 310 -42.71 7.24 8.70
CA LYS A 310 -43.99 7.30 7.98
C LYS A 310 -45.09 6.46 8.66
N GLN A 311 -44.78 5.22 9.05
CA GLN A 311 -45.74 4.34 9.72
C GLN A 311 -46.16 4.88 11.09
N THR A 312 -45.22 5.37 11.90
CA THR A 312 -45.53 5.92 13.22
C THR A 312 -46.27 7.25 13.15
N ALA A 313 -46.02 8.05 12.10
CA ALA A 313 -46.81 9.25 11.83
C ALA A 313 -48.28 8.92 11.55
N TYR A 314 -48.55 7.90 10.72
CA TYR A 314 -49.92 7.45 10.46
C TYR A 314 -50.59 6.84 11.70
N GLN A 315 -49.85 6.02 12.46
CA GLN A 315 -50.35 5.45 13.70
C GLN A 315 -50.74 6.54 14.70
N TYR A 316 -49.88 7.55 14.88
CA TYR A 316 -50.17 8.66 15.80
C TYR A 316 -51.39 9.47 15.37
N LEU A 317 -51.55 9.69 14.05
CA LEU A 317 -52.73 10.37 13.50
C LEU A 317 -54.01 9.55 13.75
N ALA A 318 -53.96 8.24 13.54
CA ALA A 318 -55.10 7.35 13.80
C ALA A 318 -55.48 7.31 15.29
N GLU A 319 -54.50 7.18 16.18
CA GLU A 319 -54.68 7.17 17.64
C GLU A 319 -55.30 8.48 18.16
N ASN A 320 -55.01 9.62 17.54
CA ASN A 320 -55.44 10.95 18.00
C ASN A 320 -56.52 11.60 17.13
N ALA A 321 -57.05 10.90 16.13
CA ALA A 321 -58.06 11.44 15.21
C ALA A 321 -59.32 11.96 15.95
N HIS A 322 -59.63 11.37 17.10
CA HIS A 322 -60.77 11.74 17.95
C HIS A 322 -60.44 12.79 19.03
N LYS A 323 -59.18 13.23 19.17
CA LYS A 323 -58.68 14.16 20.21
C LYS A 323 -57.82 15.28 19.60
N LEU A 324 -58.35 15.96 18.59
CA LEU A 324 -57.63 17.07 17.95
C LEU A 324 -57.64 18.33 18.84
N PRO A 325 -56.50 19.03 19.02
CA PRO A 325 -56.45 20.25 19.81
C PRO A 325 -57.27 21.38 19.17
N THR A 326 -57.97 22.16 19.99
CA THR A 326 -58.72 23.36 19.56
C THR A 326 -57.94 24.67 19.77
N THR A 327 -56.84 24.63 20.53
CA THR A 327 -56.02 25.81 20.85
C THR A 327 -54.68 25.79 20.12
N VAL A 328 -54.14 26.96 19.79
CA VAL A 328 -52.82 27.12 19.14
C VAL A 328 -51.70 26.50 19.99
N ARG A 329 -51.75 26.68 21.31
CA ARG A 329 -50.80 26.07 22.26
C ARG A 329 -50.90 24.54 22.29
N GLY A 330 -52.12 23.99 22.15
CA GLY A 330 -52.33 22.55 22.06
C GLY A 330 -51.74 21.93 20.79
N TRP A 331 -51.86 22.61 19.65
CA TRP A 331 -51.24 22.20 18.39
C TRP A 331 -49.71 22.14 18.46
N TYR A 332 -49.08 23.07 19.18
CA TYR A 332 -47.64 23.03 19.42
C TYR A 332 -47.21 21.73 20.14
N PHE A 333 -47.86 21.39 21.26
CA PHE A 333 -47.54 20.17 22.01
C PHE A 333 -47.87 18.89 21.24
N TYR A 334 -48.93 18.92 20.43
CA TYR A 334 -49.31 17.83 19.55
C TYR A 334 -48.21 17.55 18.51
N HIS A 335 -47.72 18.58 17.81
CA HIS A 335 -46.64 18.44 16.83
C HIS A 335 -45.32 18.04 17.48
N LYS A 336 -44.98 18.61 18.64
CA LYS A 336 -43.80 18.22 19.42
C LYS A 336 -43.83 16.72 19.73
N THR A 337 -44.92 16.24 20.33
CA THR A 337 -45.09 14.82 20.70
C THR A 337 -45.09 13.90 19.48
N LYS A 338 -45.78 14.30 18.41
CA LYS A 338 -45.77 13.59 17.12
C LYS A 338 -44.35 13.43 16.59
N ASN A 339 -43.57 14.51 16.55
CA ASN A 339 -42.21 14.49 16.04
C ASN A 339 -41.29 13.58 16.88
N TYR A 340 -41.42 13.59 18.21
CA TYR A 340 -40.67 12.64 19.06
C TYR A 340 -41.02 11.18 18.79
N LYS A 341 -42.32 10.85 18.70
CA LYS A 341 -42.77 9.48 18.39
C LYS A 341 -42.35 9.03 16.99
N VAL A 342 -42.40 9.93 16.02
CA VAL A 342 -41.97 9.69 14.64
C VAL A 342 -40.46 9.46 14.56
N MET A 343 -39.66 10.26 15.26
CA MET A 343 -38.20 10.10 15.32
C MET A 343 -37.83 8.77 15.97
N LEU A 344 -38.45 8.43 17.11
CA LEU A 344 -38.21 7.16 17.80
C LEU A 344 -38.65 5.96 16.94
N GLY A 345 -39.78 6.06 16.26
CA GLY A 345 -40.28 5.08 15.30
C GLY A 345 -39.34 4.89 14.11
N GLY A 346 -38.80 5.98 13.60
CA GLY A 346 -37.76 6.01 12.57
C GLY A 346 -36.52 5.25 13.02
N ILE A 347 -35.91 5.66 14.15
CA ILE A 347 -34.70 5.00 14.68
C ILE A 347 -34.92 3.51 14.93
N LYS A 348 -36.05 3.13 15.55
CA LYS A 348 -36.35 1.72 15.86
C LYS A 348 -36.42 0.85 14.60
N ARG A 349 -37.09 1.32 13.54
CA ARG A 349 -37.16 0.59 12.28
C ARG A 349 -35.87 0.70 11.46
N GLY A 350 -35.19 1.85 11.54
CA GLY A 350 -33.88 2.10 10.96
C GLY A 350 -32.85 1.10 11.44
N VAL A 351 -32.71 0.92 12.75
CA VAL A 351 -31.81 -0.09 13.35
C VAL A 351 -32.23 -1.50 12.94
N ARG A 352 -33.54 -1.81 12.97
CA ARG A 352 -34.08 -3.13 12.60
C ARG A 352 -33.81 -3.51 11.14
N MET A 353 -33.68 -2.54 10.24
CA MET A 353 -33.35 -2.77 8.82
C MET A 353 -31.84 -2.63 8.55
N GLY A 354 -31.17 -1.68 9.20
CA GLY A 354 -29.75 -1.38 8.99
C GLY A 354 -28.82 -2.51 9.44
N ILE A 355 -29.04 -3.08 10.63
CA ILE A 355 -28.19 -4.17 11.15
C ILE A 355 -28.24 -5.41 10.24
N PRO A 356 -29.41 -5.95 9.85
CA PRO A 356 -29.45 -7.09 8.94
C PRO A 356 -28.84 -6.79 7.57
N THR A 357 -29.08 -5.61 6.99
CA THR A 357 -28.47 -5.24 5.70
C THR A 357 -26.95 -5.18 5.80
N ALA A 358 -26.40 -4.58 6.86
CA ALA A 358 -24.96 -4.58 7.12
C ALA A 358 -24.40 -6.00 7.24
N ALA A 359 -25.10 -6.89 7.96
CA ALA A 359 -24.69 -8.29 8.11
C ALA A 359 -24.70 -9.06 6.77
N ILE A 360 -25.67 -8.79 5.88
CA ILE A 360 -25.71 -9.39 4.53
C ILE A 360 -24.55 -8.87 3.69
N CYS A 361 -24.27 -7.57 3.70
CA CYS A 361 -23.14 -6.99 2.99
C CYS A 361 -21.80 -7.54 3.49
N LEU A 362 -21.66 -7.73 4.81
CA LEU A 362 -20.50 -8.37 5.43
C LEU A 362 -20.36 -9.83 4.97
N ALA A 363 -21.45 -10.60 4.98
CA ALA A 363 -21.44 -11.99 4.52
C ALA A 363 -21.07 -12.08 3.03
N TYR A 364 -21.55 -11.14 2.21
CA TYR A 364 -21.26 -11.10 0.77
C TYR A 364 -19.80 -10.78 0.51
N GLY A 365 -19.29 -9.68 1.07
CA GLY A 365 -17.89 -9.31 0.92
C GLY A 365 -16.95 -10.36 1.52
N GLY A 366 -17.36 -11.04 2.60
CA GLY A 366 -16.59 -12.12 3.20
C GLY A 366 -16.51 -13.36 2.32
N MET A 367 -17.64 -13.82 1.75
CA MET A 367 -17.63 -14.93 0.80
C MET A 367 -16.85 -14.58 -0.48
N GLU A 368 -16.99 -13.36 -0.97
CA GLU A 368 -16.24 -12.92 -2.14
C GLU A 368 -14.73 -12.88 -1.87
N ALA A 369 -14.31 -12.33 -0.74
CA ALA A 369 -12.90 -12.34 -0.33
C ALA A 369 -12.34 -13.76 -0.14
N ALA A 370 -13.14 -14.69 0.43
CA ALA A 370 -12.74 -16.08 0.59
C ALA A 370 -12.61 -16.80 -0.77
N LEU A 371 -13.49 -16.52 -1.73
CA LEU A 371 -13.40 -17.08 -3.09
C LEU A 371 -12.21 -16.50 -3.86
N ASP A 372 -11.94 -15.21 -3.69
CA ASP A 372 -10.78 -14.56 -4.30
C ASP A 372 -9.46 -15.12 -3.75
N ASP A 373 -9.38 -15.40 -2.44
CA ASP A 373 -8.20 -16.00 -1.81
C ASP A 373 -8.00 -17.47 -2.21
N THR A 374 -9.09 -18.25 -2.27
CA THR A 374 -9.02 -19.67 -2.64
C THR A 374 -8.70 -19.91 -4.11
N ARG A 375 -9.19 -19.05 -5.01
CA ARG A 375 -8.96 -19.19 -6.47
C ARG A 375 -7.81 -18.33 -6.99
N LYS A 376 -7.29 -17.40 -6.17
CA LYS A 376 -6.24 -16.43 -6.55
C LYS A 376 -6.56 -15.62 -7.81
N GLU A 377 -7.85 -15.43 -8.10
CA GLU A 377 -8.37 -14.69 -9.25
C GLU A 377 -9.50 -13.75 -8.77
N ALA A 378 -9.54 -12.52 -9.31
CA ALA A 378 -10.54 -11.51 -8.95
C ALA A 378 -11.57 -11.33 -10.07
N ASP A 379 -12.37 -12.36 -10.31
CA ASP A 379 -13.28 -12.42 -11.46
C ASP A 379 -14.75 -12.22 -11.09
N ILE A 380 -15.55 -11.90 -12.10
CA ILE A 380 -17.02 -11.74 -12.00
C ILE A 380 -17.68 -13.03 -11.50
N PHE A 381 -17.14 -14.21 -11.84
CA PHE A 381 -17.69 -15.49 -11.39
C PHE A 381 -17.67 -15.67 -9.87
N ASN A 382 -16.63 -15.16 -9.20
CA ASN A 382 -16.55 -15.20 -7.73
C ASN A 382 -17.62 -14.30 -7.11
N SER A 383 -17.88 -13.13 -7.69
CA SER A 383 -18.96 -12.22 -7.25
C SER A 383 -20.35 -12.84 -7.40
N ILE A 384 -20.59 -13.55 -8.51
CA ILE A 384 -21.87 -14.25 -8.75
C ILE A 384 -22.05 -15.37 -7.72
N THR A 385 -21.00 -16.16 -7.49
CA THR A 385 -21.03 -17.28 -6.55
C THR A 385 -21.23 -16.80 -5.12
N ALA A 386 -20.54 -15.74 -4.71
CA ALA A 386 -20.75 -15.09 -3.41
C ALA A 386 -22.19 -14.56 -3.25
N GLY A 387 -22.76 -13.98 -4.31
CA GLY A 387 -24.15 -13.50 -4.34
C GLY A 387 -25.16 -14.62 -4.15
N MET A 388 -25.00 -15.73 -4.88
CA MET A 388 -25.87 -16.90 -4.72
C MET A 388 -25.72 -17.53 -3.33
N GLY A 389 -24.49 -17.71 -2.86
CA GLY A 389 -24.20 -18.29 -1.54
C GLY A 389 -24.79 -17.48 -0.39
N THR A 390 -24.62 -16.16 -0.42
CA THR A 390 -25.25 -15.28 0.59
C THR A 390 -26.76 -15.25 0.52
N GLY A 391 -27.34 -15.29 -0.67
CA GLY A 391 -28.80 -15.39 -0.85
C GLY A 391 -29.38 -16.65 -0.22
N VAL A 392 -28.73 -17.80 -0.45
CA VAL A 392 -29.13 -19.08 0.16
C VAL A 392 -28.99 -19.04 1.68
N LEU A 393 -27.87 -18.54 2.19
CA LEU A 393 -27.63 -18.40 3.63
C LEU A 393 -28.70 -17.53 4.31
N PHE A 394 -29.02 -16.38 3.72
CA PHE A 394 -30.03 -15.47 4.23
C PHE A 394 -31.43 -16.09 4.21
N SER A 395 -31.79 -16.79 3.13
CA SER A 395 -33.07 -17.49 3.01
C SER A 395 -33.21 -18.57 4.08
N ALA A 396 -32.18 -19.41 4.26
CA ALA A 396 -32.17 -20.47 5.25
C ALA A 396 -32.28 -19.93 6.69
N MET A 397 -31.54 -18.86 7.01
CA MET A 397 -31.61 -18.22 8.32
C MET A 397 -33.02 -17.70 8.62
N ARG A 398 -33.67 -17.08 7.63
CA ARG A 398 -35.02 -16.54 7.80
C ARG A 398 -36.06 -17.65 7.95
N LEU A 399 -35.90 -18.74 7.22
CA LEU A 399 -36.74 -19.94 7.37
C LEU A 399 -36.60 -20.54 8.77
N TYR A 400 -35.36 -20.73 9.24
CA TYR A 400 -35.08 -21.26 10.58
C TYR A 400 -35.69 -20.40 11.69
N CYS A 401 -35.43 -19.08 11.66
CA CYS A 401 -36.03 -18.14 12.62
C CYS A 401 -37.57 -18.15 12.55
N GLY A 402 -38.14 -18.28 11.35
CA GLY A 402 -39.59 -18.44 11.16
C GLY A 402 -40.14 -19.69 11.83
N ILE A 403 -39.48 -20.84 11.65
CA ILE A 403 -39.89 -22.11 12.28
C ILE A 403 -39.77 -22.03 13.81
N VAL A 404 -38.67 -21.50 14.33
CA VAL A 404 -38.46 -21.37 15.78
C VAL A 404 -39.46 -20.42 16.43
N THR A 405 -39.68 -19.25 15.84
CA THR A 405 -40.66 -18.28 16.37
C THR A 405 -42.09 -18.78 16.23
N GLY A 406 -42.43 -19.45 15.12
CA GLY A 406 -43.71 -20.12 14.94
C GLY A 406 -43.94 -21.22 15.97
N GLY A 407 -42.96 -22.09 16.19
CA GLY A 407 -43.03 -23.17 17.18
C GLY A 407 -43.13 -22.67 18.62
N LEU A 408 -42.39 -21.61 18.99
CA LEU A 408 -42.51 -20.97 20.30
C LEU A 408 -43.88 -20.34 20.52
N ASN A 409 -44.43 -19.69 19.49
CA ASN A 409 -45.77 -19.10 19.56
C ASN A 409 -46.85 -20.19 19.67
N ASP A 410 -46.71 -21.28 18.93
CA ASP A 410 -47.60 -22.44 19.02
C ASP A 410 -47.53 -23.08 20.41
N LEU A 411 -46.33 -23.24 20.97
CA LEU A 411 -46.12 -23.76 22.32
C LEU A 411 -46.80 -22.85 23.37
N HIS A 412 -46.62 -21.54 23.26
CA HIS A 412 -47.27 -20.57 24.14
C HIS A 412 -48.79 -20.66 24.06
N ARG A 413 -49.36 -20.79 22.86
CA ARG A 413 -50.81 -20.93 22.67
C ARG A 413 -51.34 -22.23 23.28
N VAL A 414 -50.63 -23.35 23.09
CA VAL A 414 -50.97 -24.63 23.71
C VAL A 414 -50.96 -24.54 25.24
N VAL A 415 -49.95 -23.90 25.83
CA VAL A 415 -49.88 -23.66 27.29
C VAL A 415 -50.99 -22.73 27.77
N SER A 416 -51.42 -21.78 26.94
CA SER A 416 -52.51 -20.83 27.25
C SER A 416 -53.92 -21.43 27.04
N GLY A 417 -54.03 -22.69 26.63
CA GLY A 417 -55.31 -23.37 26.39
C GLY A 417 -55.91 -23.13 24.99
N ASP A 418 -55.23 -22.37 24.13
CA ASP A 418 -55.67 -22.10 22.75
C ASP A 418 -54.92 -23.02 21.77
N THR A 419 -55.63 -23.94 21.13
CA THR A 419 -55.02 -24.79 20.09
C THR A 419 -54.69 -23.97 18.83
N PRO A 420 -53.49 -24.13 18.23
CA PRO A 420 -53.14 -23.47 16.97
C PRO A 420 -54.15 -23.78 15.85
N SER A 421 -54.44 -22.79 15.00
CA SER A 421 -55.48 -22.87 13.96
C SER A 421 -55.27 -24.00 12.96
N TYR A 422 -54.02 -24.33 12.62
CA TYR A 422 -53.72 -25.46 11.73
C TYR A 422 -54.00 -26.83 12.38
N VAL A 423 -53.91 -26.94 13.71
CA VAL A 423 -54.25 -28.19 14.43
C VAL A 423 -55.75 -28.43 14.33
N ASN A 424 -56.57 -27.38 14.43
CA ASN A 424 -58.01 -27.49 14.23
C ASN A 424 -58.37 -27.75 12.77
N TRP A 425 -57.64 -27.17 11.82
CA TRP A 425 -57.78 -27.47 10.39
C TRP A 425 -57.42 -28.93 10.06
N LEU A 426 -56.31 -29.46 10.61
CA LEU A 426 -55.91 -30.87 10.44
C LEU A 426 -56.92 -31.83 11.08
N LYS A 427 -57.49 -31.48 12.24
CA LYS A 427 -58.56 -32.24 12.88
C LYS A 427 -59.86 -32.23 12.05
N GLY A 428 -60.19 -31.11 11.42
CA GLY A 428 -61.35 -30.99 10.50
C GLY A 428 -61.15 -31.75 9.18
N ALA A 429 -59.96 -31.69 8.59
CA ALA A 429 -59.63 -32.46 7.38
C ALA A 429 -59.62 -33.99 7.65
N ALA A 430 -59.24 -34.40 8.86
CA ALA A 430 -59.31 -35.80 9.29
C ALA A 430 -60.75 -36.28 9.58
N SER A 431 -61.69 -35.38 9.90
CA SER A 431 -63.12 -35.74 10.03
C SER A 431 -63.82 -35.85 8.68
N ASP A 432 -63.50 -34.98 7.71
CA ASP A 432 -64.13 -35.00 6.38
C ASP A 432 -63.69 -36.20 5.51
N SER A 433 -62.49 -36.76 5.76
CA SER A 433 -62.01 -37.97 5.06
C SER A 433 -62.62 -39.28 5.58
N ARG A 434 -63.37 -39.26 6.69
CA ARG A 434 -64.09 -40.43 7.23
C ARG A 434 -65.55 -40.51 6.77
N SER A 435 -66.05 -39.54 6.01
CA SER A 435 -67.37 -39.58 5.38
C SER A 435 -67.26 -39.83 3.88
N SER A 436 -66.84 -41.03 3.48
CA SER A 436 -67.23 -41.59 2.18
C SER A 436 -68.63 -42.23 2.34
N PRO A 437 -69.57 -42.01 1.41
CA PRO A 437 -70.88 -42.65 1.49
C PRO A 437 -70.75 -44.14 1.16
N SER A 438 -71.17 -44.99 2.10
CA SER A 438 -71.44 -46.40 1.85
C SER A 438 -72.62 -46.51 0.88
N THR A 439 -72.39 -47.23 -0.21
CA THR A 439 -73.38 -47.84 -1.08
C THR A 439 -74.42 -48.64 -0.30
N THR A 440 -75.69 -48.31 -0.50
CA THR A 440 -76.80 -49.25 -0.76
C THR A 440 -77.91 -48.50 -1.47
#